data_AF-N8NWV4-F1
#
_entry.id   AF-N8NWV4-F1
#
_cell.length_a   1.000
_cell.length_b   1.000
_cell.length_c   1.000
_cell.angle_alpha   90.00
_cell.angle_beta   90.00
_cell.angle_gamma   90.00
#
_symmetry.space_group_name_H-M   'P 1'
#
loop_
_entity.id
_entity.type
_entity.pdbx_description
1 polymer ?
#
loop_
_entity_poly.entity_id
_entity_poly.type
_entity_poly.pdbx_seq_one_letter_code
_entity_poly.pdbx_strand_id
1 'polypeptide(L)'
;MNFEQIACNLKLNEWKKVGKTNEYISKSDIYLRFKSKEAVGITLEALPENIKTFYDQLEQSVDMNSIESIDFEFRYDEQLIDEITIYHFSCNLKNITKHSRSVYFGKALNTEKFDHSENLFYFALIKLLNNESGMSLVLESNGKLL
;
A
#
# COMPACT_ATOMS: atom_id res chain seq x y z
N MET A 1 -2.51 -16.79 19.91
CA MET A 1 -2.70 -15.39 19.47
C MET A 1 -3.92 -15.34 18.58
N ASN A 2 -4.89 -14.45 18.84
CA ASN A 2 -6.13 -14.41 18.06
C ASN A 2 -5.95 -13.48 16.85
N PHE A 3 -6.10 -14.03 15.65
CA PHE A 3 -6.05 -13.29 14.38
C PHE A 3 -6.99 -12.06 14.39
N GLU A 4 -8.12 -12.15 15.09
CA GLU A 4 -9.08 -11.05 15.23
C GLU A 4 -8.49 -9.80 15.92
N GLN A 5 -7.57 -9.97 16.89
CA GLN A 5 -6.90 -8.83 17.53
C GLN A 5 -5.93 -8.12 16.57
N ILE A 6 -5.19 -8.89 15.76
CA ILE A 6 -4.33 -8.33 14.72
C ILE A 6 -5.17 -7.59 13.67
N ALA A 7 -6.28 -8.19 13.24
CA ALA A 7 -7.21 -7.58 12.29
C ALA A 7 -7.80 -6.25 12.80
N CYS A 8 -8.23 -6.19 14.06
CA CYS A 8 -8.70 -4.96 14.70
C CYS A 8 -7.61 -3.88 14.76
N ASN A 9 -6.39 -4.29 15.11
CA ASN A 9 -5.23 -3.40 15.15
C ASN A 9 -4.91 -2.84 13.76
N LEU A 10 -4.86 -3.66 12.70
CA LEU A 10 -4.59 -3.19 11.34
C LEU A 10 -5.60 -2.17 10.81
N LYS A 11 -6.89 -2.30 11.18
CA LYS A 11 -7.97 -1.40 10.71
C LYS A 11 -7.94 -0.02 11.35
N LEU A 12 -7.65 0.05 12.65
CA LEU A 12 -7.84 1.25 13.47
C LEU A 12 -6.53 1.95 13.83
N ASN A 13 -5.38 1.29 13.65
CA ASN A 13 -4.14 1.80 14.22
C ASN A 13 -3.54 2.97 13.46
N GLU A 14 -3.03 3.89 14.28
CA GLU A 14 -2.01 4.83 13.88
C GLU A 14 -0.64 4.14 13.98
N TRP A 15 0.15 4.27 12.93
CA TRP A 15 1.50 3.73 12.87
C TRP A 15 2.51 4.80 13.23
N LYS A 16 3.53 4.44 14.00
CA LYS A 16 4.63 5.33 14.37
C LYS A 16 5.93 4.83 13.77
N LYS A 17 6.60 5.70 13.00
CA LYS A 17 7.93 5.42 12.45
C LYS A 17 8.98 5.33 13.57
N VAL A 18 9.84 4.33 13.52
CA VAL A 18 10.91 4.10 14.50
C VAL A 18 12.14 4.92 14.13
N GLY A 19 12.27 6.12 14.72
CA GLY A 19 13.45 6.98 14.48
C GLY A 19 13.67 7.29 13.00
N LYS A 20 14.85 6.93 12.47
CA LYS A 20 15.23 7.10 11.06
C LYS A 20 15.20 5.79 10.25
N THR A 21 14.64 4.71 10.80
CA THR A 21 14.57 3.41 10.11
C THR A 21 13.36 3.35 9.17
N ASN A 22 13.27 2.27 8.39
CA ASN A 22 12.10 1.95 7.56
C ASN A 22 11.06 1.09 8.31
N GLU A 23 11.13 1.06 9.64
CA GLU A 23 10.26 0.28 10.50
C GLU A 23 9.18 1.17 11.15
N TYR A 24 8.00 0.60 11.27
CA TYR A 24 6.82 1.22 11.86
C TYR A 24 6.22 0.27 12.88
N ILE A 25 5.88 0.81 14.04
CA ILE A 25 5.20 0.07 15.11
C ILE A 25 3.77 0.58 15.24
N SER A 26 2.85 -0.33 15.56
CA SER A 26 1.49 0.04 15.87
C SER A 26 1.44 0.74 17.23
N LYS A 27 0.68 1.84 17.36
CA LYS A 27 0.55 2.54 18.65
C LYS A 27 -0.25 1.75 19.69
N SER A 28 -1.15 0.87 19.27
CA SER A 28 -2.05 0.10 20.15
C SER A 28 -1.44 -1.22 20.62
N ASP A 29 -0.46 -1.73 19.88
CA ASP A 29 0.28 -2.95 20.18
C ASP A 29 1.71 -2.82 19.60
N ILE A 30 2.69 -2.71 20.49
CA ILE A 30 4.10 -2.52 20.13
C ILE A 30 4.73 -3.76 19.50
N TYR A 31 4.14 -4.93 19.69
CA TYR A 31 4.62 -6.18 19.11
C TYR A 31 4.25 -6.27 17.63
N LEU A 32 3.17 -5.59 17.21
CA LEU A 32 2.79 -5.49 15.81
C LEU A 32 3.61 -4.39 15.12
N ARG A 33 4.42 -4.80 14.14
CA ARG A 33 5.30 -3.92 13.39
C ARG A 33 5.34 -4.30 11.92
N PHE A 34 5.74 -3.35 11.08
CA PHE A 34 6.13 -3.65 9.72
C PHE A 34 7.38 -2.88 9.34
N LYS A 35 8.14 -3.41 8.38
CA LYS A 35 9.30 -2.73 7.79
C LYS A 35 9.21 -2.74 6.27
N SER A 36 9.61 -1.66 5.63
CA SER A 36 9.76 -1.62 4.18
C SER A 36 11.17 -2.05 3.76
N LYS A 37 11.26 -2.85 2.71
CA LYS A 37 12.50 -3.09 1.97
C LYS A 37 12.82 -1.88 1.07
N GLU A 38 13.93 -1.94 0.34
CA GLU A 38 14.31 -0.92 -0.63
C GLU A 38 13.33 -0.92 -1.81
N ALA A 39 13.00 0.27 -2.31
CA ALA A 39 12.15 0.43 -3.48
C ALA A 39 12.91 0.01 -4.74
N VAL A 40 12.28 -0.78 -5.58
CA VAL A 40 12.86 -1.24 -6.85
C VAL A 40 12.08 -0.62 -8.00
N GLY A 41 12.76 0.16 -8.85
CA GLY A 41 12.17 0.70 -10.06
C GLY A 41 11.79 -0.42 -11.04
N ILE A 42 10.56 -0.39 -11.54
CA ILE A 42 10.02 -1.38 -12.46
C ILE A 42 9.31 -0.73 -13.65
N THR A 43 9.05 -1.51 -14.70
CA THR A 43 8.29 -1.07 -15.87
C THR A 43 6.85 -1.58 -15.82
N LEU A 44 5.98 -1.02 -16.68
CA LEU A 44 4.58 -1.43 -16.80
C LEU A 44 4.43 -2.93 -17.10
N GLU A 45 5.33 -3.51 -17.91
CA GLU A 45 5.28 -4.92 -18.30
C GLU A 45 5.46 -5.85 -17.09
N ALA A 46 6.24 -5.43 -16.11
CA ALA A 46 6.53 -6.18 -14.88
C ALA A 46 5.38 -6.13 -13.86
N LEU A 47 4.39 -5.25 -14.04
CA LEU A 47 3.24 -5.19 -13.14
C LEU A 47 2.37 -6.47 -13.24
N PRO A 48 1.87 -6.96 -12.10
CA PRO A 48 0.84 -7.98 -12.13
C PRO A 48 -0.49 -7.46 -12.70
N GLU A 49 -1.32 -8.34 -13.24
CA GLU A 49 -2.52 -7.98 -14.01
C GLU A 49 -3.55 -7.13 -13.23
N ASN A 50 -3.76 -7.48 -11.96
CA ASN A 50 -4.63 -6.72 -11.07
C ASN A 50 -4.11 -5.29 -10.80
N ILE A 51 -2.79 -5.08 -10.83
CA ILE A 51 -2.14 -3.77 -10.67
C ILE A 51 -2.11 -3.03 -12.00
N LYS A 52 -1.92 -3.72 -13.14
CA LYS A 52 -2.06 -3.13 -14.49
C LYS A 52 -3.44 -2.52 -14.68
N THR A 53 -4.49 -3.23 -14.26
CA THR A 53 -5.85 -2.71 -14.32
C THR A 53 -6.00 -1.40 -13.53
N PHE A 54 -5.40 -1.31 -12.34
CA PHE A 54 -5.38 -0.06 -11.57
C PHE A 54 -4.57 1.04 -12.26
N TYR A 55 -3.40 0.70 -12.80
CA TYR A 55 -2.56 1.61 -13.57
C TYR A 55 -3.32 2.23 -14.74
N ASP A 56 -4.01 1.43 -15.54
CA ASP A 56 -4.75 1.87 -16.72
C ASP A 56 -5.89 2.85 -16.35
N GLN A 57 -6.50 2.68 -15.18
CA GLN A 57 -7.49 3.63 -14.67
C GLN A 57 -6.84 4.90 -14.12
N LEU A 58 -5.70 4.78 -13.45
CA LEU A 58 -4.96 5.91 -12.90
C LEU A 58 -4.42 6.83 -14.01
N GLU A 59 -3.82 6.25 -15.04
CA GLU A 59 -3.23 6.97 -16.18
C GLU A 59 -4.27 7.75 -17.00
N GLN A 60 -5.58 7.51 -16.82
CA GLN A 60 -6.60 8.37 -17.42
C GLN A 60 -6.56 9.80 -16.86
N SER A 61 -6.23 9.96 -15.58
CA SER A 61 -6.24 11.24 -14.86
C SER A 61 -4.86 11.87 -14.68
N VAL A 62 -3.79 11.09 -14.85
CA VAL A 62 -2.42 11.52 -14.55
C VAL A 62 -1.44 11.14 -15.66
N ASP A 63 -0.33 11.87 -15.75
CA ASP A 63 0.82 11.51 -16.56
C ASP A 63 1.84 10.80 -15.67
N MET A 64 2.23 9.58 -16.03
CA MET A 64 3.04 8.71 -15.19
C MET A 64 4.54 8.98 -15.37
N ASN A 65 5.26 9.15 -14.26
CA ASN A 65 6.70 9.46 -14.24
C ASN A 65 7.55 8.21 -13.95
N SER A 66 7.17 7.44 -12.93
CA SER A 66 7.88 6.22 -12.53
C SER A 66 6.98 5.26 -11.76
N ILE A 67 7.39 4.00 -11.75
CA ILE A 67 6.76 2.91 -11.02
C ILE A 67 7.83 2.22 -10.20
N GLU A 68 7.55 2.02 -8.91
CA GLU A 68 8.44 1.30 -8.00
C GLU A 68 7.65 0.22 -7.26
N SER A 69 8.23 -0.97 -7.06
CA SER A 69 7.72 -1.97 -6.14
C SER A 69 8.44 -1.88 -4.80
N ILE A 70 7.69 -2.00 -3.72
CA ILE A 70 8.19 -1.93 -2.35
C ILE A 70 7.60 -3.11 -1.58
N ASP A 71 8.47 -3.99 -1.08
CA ASP A 71 8.05 -5.10 -0.23
C ASP A 71 8.00 -4.67 1.24
N PHE A 72 6.97 -5.12 1.94
CA PHE A 72 6.73 -4.88 3.34
C PHE A 72 6.62 -6.18 4.10
N GLU A 73 7.43 -6.35 5.15
CA GLU A 73 7.33 -7.48 6.07
C GLU A 73 6.54 -7.06 7.31
N PHE A 74 5.40 -7.70 7.55
CA PHE A 74 4.63 -7.56 8.78
C PHE A 74 5.06 -8.61 9.79
N ARG A 75 5.30 -8.18 11.03
CA ARG A 75 5.75 -9.03 12.12
C ARG A 75 4.91 -8.82 13.37
N TYR A 76 4.68 -9.91 14.09
CA TYR A 76 4.22 -9.88 15.47
C TYR A 76 5.35 -10.41 16.34
N ASP A 77 5.85 -9.57 17.22
CA ASP A 77 7.06 -9.86 17.98
C ASP A 77 8.22 -10.21 17.02
N GLU A 78 8.81 -11.41 17.11
CA GLU A 78 9.86 -11.86 16.18
C GLU A 78 9.31 -12.62 14.95
N GLN A 79 8.03 -13.01 14.96
CA GLN A 79 7.43 -13.86 13.94
C GLN A 79 6.98 -13.06 12.72
N LEU A 80 7.34 -13.53 11.52
CA LEU A 80 6.80 -13.02 10.26
C LEU A 80 5.34 -13.47 10.13
N ILE A 81 4.43 -12.51 9.99
CA ILE A 81 3.00 -12.76 9.78
C ILE A 81 2.72 -12.84 8.28
N ASP A 82 3.22 -11.84 7.53
CA ASP A 82 2.92 -11.67 6.12
C ASP A 82 4.01 -10.84 5.43
N GLU A 83 4.14 -11.02 4.12
CA GLU A 83 4.97 -10.20 3.24
C GLU A 83 4.13 -9.74 2.04
N ILE A 84 3.99 -8.42 1.87
CA ILE A 84 3.17 -7.85 0.80
C ILE A 84 3.93 -6.82 -0.01
N THR A 85 3.60 -6.72 -1.29
CA THR A 85 4.21 -5.76 -2.22
C THR A 85 3.24 -4.62 -2.52
N ILE A 86 3.65 -3.39 -2.23
CA ILE A 86 2.95 -2.17 -2.64
C ILE A 86 3.69 -1.55 -3.82
N TYR A 87 2.94 -0.97 -4.74
CA TYR A 87 3.44 -0.24 -5.88
C TYR A 87 3.30 1.26 -5.63
N HIS A 88 4.39 1.98 -5.82
CA HIS A 88 4.44 3.42 -5.77
C HIS A 88 4.46 3.97 -7.20
N PHE A 89 3.48 4.80 -7.51
CA PHE A 89 3.33 5.50 -8.77
C PHE A 89 3.64 6.98 -8.54
N SER A 90 4.73 7.46 -9.13
CA SER A 90 5.01 8.89 -9.21
C SER A 90 4.34 9.44 -10.47
N CYS A 91 3.49 10.45 -10.32
CA CYS A 91 2.73 11.00 -11.44
C CYS A 91 2.50 12.50 -11.32
N ASN A 92 2.06 13.14 -12.39
CA ASN A 92 1.55 14.51 -12.38
C ASN A 92 0.09 14.50 -12.82
N LEU A 93 -0.75 15.36 -12.24
CA LEU A 93 -2.12 15.51 -12.76
C LEU A 93 -2.06 16.02 -14.20
N LYS A 94 -2.86 15.44 -15.09
CA LYS A 94 -2.97 15.94 -16.46
C LYS A 94 -3.34 17.42 -16.44
N ASN A 95 -2.65 18.20 -17.27
CA ASN A 95 -2.80 19.66 -17.35
C ASN A 95 -2.26 20.46 -16.15
N ILE A 96 -1.57 19.84 -15.19
CA ILE A 96 -0.89 20.52 -14.07
C ILE A 96 0.57 20.04 -13.99
N THR A 97 1.50 20.82 -14.56
CA THR A 97 2.89 20.42 -14.77
C THR A 97 3.84 20.63 -13.57
N LYS A 98 3.34 21.01 -12.38
CA LYS A 98 4.20 21.49 -11.28
C LYS A 98 4.13 20.71 -9.97
N HIS A 99 3.31 19.66 -9.87
CA HIS A 99 3.16 18.92 -8.62
C HIS A 99 3.17 17.42 -8.84
N SER A 100 4.35 16.83 -8.65
CA SER A 100 4.49 15.37 -8.53
C SER A 100 3.63 14.89 -7.38
N ARG A 101 2.81 13.89 -7.66
CA ARG A 101 2.00 13.14 -6.70
C ARG A 101 2.62 11.75 -6.54
N SER A 102 2.46 11.22 -5.34
CA SER A 102 2.81 9.85 -5.00
C SER A 102 1.52 9.11 -4.72
N VAL A 103 1.29 8.02 -5.44
CA VAL A 103 0.15 7.13 -5.24
C VAL A 103 0.68 5.76 -4.87
N TYR A 104 0.26 5.22 -3.73
CA TYR A 104 0.64 3.89 -3.26
C TYR A 104 -0.55 2.95 -3.35
N PHE A 105 -0.39 1.83 -4.04
CA PHE A 105 -1.47 0.86 -4.22
C PHE A 105 -0.94 -0.57 -4.24
N GLY A 106 -1.74 -1.50 -3.74
CA GLY A 106 -1.46 -2.93 -3.82
C GLY A 106 -2.72 -3.73 -3.61
N LYS A 107 -2.72 -4.96 -4.13
CA LYS A 107 -3.86 -5.87 -4.09
C LYS A 107 -3.37 -7.30 -4.26
N ALA A 108 -4.03 -8.26 -3.60
CA ALA A 108 -3.76 -9.68 -3.77
C ALA A 108 -4.08 -10.16 -5.21
N LEU A 109 -3.30 -11.12 -5.71
CA LEU A 109 -3.36 -11.61 -7.10
C LEU A 109 -4.56 -12.52 -7.37
N ASN A 110 -4.97 -13.35 -6.40
CA ASN A 110 -5.89 -14.46 -6.59
C ASN A 110 -7.07 -14.42 -5.60
N THR A 111 -8.02 -13.51 -5.77
CA THR A 111 -9.23 -13.53 -4.93
C THR A 111 -10.39 -14.23 -5.64
N GLU A 112 -10.31 -15.55 -5.78
CA GLU A 112 -11.51 -16.40 -5.96
C GLU A 112 -12.18 -16.76 -4.62
N LYS A 113 -11.52 -16.51 -3.48
CA LYS A 113 -12.13 -16.68 -2.16
C LYS A 113 -11.73 -15.53 -1.24
N PHE A 114 -12.73 -14.74 -0.87
CA PHE A 114 -12.65 -13.75 0.19
C PHE A 114 -12.32 -14.45 1.52
N ASP A 115 -11.06 -14.44 1.93
CA ASP A 115 -10.74 -14.51 3.35
C ASP A 115 -10.38 -13.11 3.83
N HIS A 116 -11.04 -12.65 4.89
CA HIS A 116 -11.08 -11.23 5.29
C HIS A 116 -9.73 -10.69 5.82
N SER A 117 -8.73 -11.55 5.88
CA SER A 117 -7.37 -11.31 6.35
C SER A 117 -6.49 -10.56 5.33
N GLU A 118 -6.59 -10.91 4.04
CA GLU A 118 -5.66 -10.44 3.01
C GLU A 118 -5.83 -8.96 2.66
N ASN A 119 -6.99 -8.36 2.94
CA ASN A 119 -7.24 -6.96 2.59
C ASN A 119 -6.73 -5.97 3.66
N LEU A 120 -6.46 -6.42 4.89
CA LEU A 120 -6.18 -5.51 6.01
C LEU A 120 -4.77 -4.96 5.99
N PHE A 121 -3.80 -5.76 5.57
CA PHE A 121 -2.41 -5.33 5.44
C PHE A 121 -2.26 -4.30 4.31
N TYR A 122 -2.83 -4.59 3.13
CA TYR A 122 -2.90 -3.64 2.02
C TYR A 122 -3.61 -2.35 2.43
N PHE A 123 -4.79 -2.45 3.07
CA PHE A 123 -5.53 -1.28 3.52
C PHE A 123 -4.74 -0.42 4.51
N ALA A 124 -4.08 -1.05 5.49
CA ALA A 124 -3.26 -0.35 6.48
C ALA A 124 -2.12 0.44 5.81
N LEU A 125 -1.42 -0.16 4.84
CA LEU A 125 -0.34 0.51 4.12
C LEU A 125 -0.85 1.59 3.19
N ILE A 126 -1.87 1.32 2.38
CA ILE A 126 -2.44 2.30 1.43
C ILE A 126 -2.90 3.55 2.19
N LYS A 127 -3.62 3.36 3.31
CA LYS A 127 -4.08 4.47 4.16
C LYS A 127 -2.93 5.24 4.80
N LEU A 128 -1.86 4.57 5.19
CA LEU A 128 -0.72 5.20 5.86
C LEU A 128 0.20 5.97 4.88
N LEU A 129 0.45 5.40 3.71
CA LEU A 129 1.46 5.89 2.77
C LEU A 129 0.93 7.00 1.86
N ASN A 130 -0.38 7.01 1.58
CA ASN A 130 -0.99 8.07 0.79
C ASN A 130 -1.40 9.27 1.65
N ASN A 131 -1.12 10.47 1.15
CA ASN A 131 -1.80 11.67 1.62
C ASN A 131 -3.22 11.76 1.04
N GLU A 132 -3.98 12.80 1.40
CA GLU A 132 -5.36 12.99 0.91
C GLU A 132 -5.47 12.93 -0.61
N SER A 133 -4.55 13.59 -1.33
CA SER A 133 -4.54 13.60 -2.79
C SER A 133 -4.25 12.22 -3.39
N GLY A 134 -3.31 11.46 -2.81
CA GLY A 134 -3.03 10.09 -3.25
C GLY A 134 -4.22 9.17 -3.01
N MET A 135 -4.87 9.31 -1.84
CA MET A 135 -6.07 8.54 -1.51
C MET A 135 -7.24 8.84 -2.44
N SER A 136 -7.44 10.10 -2.83
CA SER A 136 -8.47 10.47 -3.81
C SER A 136 -8.25 9.74 -5.15
N LEU A 137 -7.01 9.72 -5.65
CA LEU A 137 -6.67 9.01 -6.88
C LEU A 137 -6.87 7.49 -6.75
N VAL A 138 -6.50 6.89 -5.61
CA VAL A 138 -6.77 5.46 -5.36
C VAL A 138 -8.28 5.17 -5.44
N LEU A 139 -9.12 6.01 -4.83
CA LEU A 139 -10.57 5.82 -4.82
C LEU A 139 -11.21 6.05 -6.20
N GLU A 140 -10.70 7.02 -6.96
CA GLU A 140 -11.18 7.29 -8.32
C GLU A 140 -10.83 6.12 -9.27
N SER A 141 -9.62 5.57 -9.17
CA SER A 141 -9.11 4.54 -10.08
C SER A 141 -9.49 3.11 -9.71
N ASN A 142 -9.78 2.82 -8.43
CA ASN A 142 -10.15 1.48 -7.96
C ASN A 142 -11.62 1.37 -7.50
N GLY A 143 -12.36 2.49 -7.46
CA GLY A 143 -13.69 2.56 -6.86
C GLY A 143 -13.65 2.66 -5.33
N LYS A 144 -14.78 2.37 -4.65
CA LYS A 144 -14.84 2.44 -3.18
C LYS A 144 -13.96 1.35 -2.54
N LEU A 145 -13.01 1.76 -1.70
CA LEU A 145 -12.37 0.92 -0.69
C LEU A 145 -13.36 0.69 0.47
N LEU A 146 -14.32 -0.21 0.30
CA LEU A 146 -15.22 -0.65 1.39
C LEU A 146 -15.37 -2.17 1.37
#